data_AF-A0A538U5D0-F1
#
_entry.id   AF-A0A538U5D0-F1
#
_cell.length_a   1.000
_cell.length_b   1.000
_cell.length_c   1.000
_cell.angle_alpha   90.00
_cell.angle_beta   90.00
_cell.angle_gamma   90.00
#
_symmetry.space_group_name_H-M   'P 1'
#
loop_
_entity.id
_entity.type
_entity.pdbx_description
1 polymer ?
#
loop_
_entity_poly.entity_id
_entity_poly.type
_entity_poly.pdbx_seq_one_letter_code
_entity_poly.pdbx_strand_id
1 'polypeptide(L)'
;MYSNGPRWVTVSPTAATIAPHTATTVDVAFDATALDVGGHDAELVVLSNDPVESMLVVPIDLQVADVAAVIDVDPNTLNLDRRANWVTAYLELPAPGDLGGVVMSTLRLNRASSADPTQHSIGDEDHDGVADMTLKFDQDGLAPTLEEGDQVAVVMTGELPGNHRLLGTSTIRVIR
;
A
#
# COMPACT_ATOMS: atom_id res chain seq x y z
N MET A 1 -16.78 19.00 15.31
CA MET A 1 -15.31 18.86 15.31
C MET A 1 -14.99 17.68 16.21
N TYR A 2 -14.51 16.56 15.68
CA TYR A 2 -14.22 15.36 16.48
C TYR A 2 -12.85 15.50 17.16
N SER A 3 -12.82 15.81 18.45
CA SER A 3 -11.60 15.93 19.26
C SER A 3 -11.15 14.59 19.90
N ASN A 4 -11.75 13.47 19.48
CA ASN A 4 -11.54 12.13 20.08
C ASN A 4 -11.25 11.06 19.00
N GLY A 5 -10.56 11.43 17.91
CA GLY A 5 -10.01 10.44 16.98
C GLY A 5 -8.94 9.58 17.68
N PRO A 6 -8.62 8.39 17.14
CA PRO A 6 -7.59 7.56 17.74
C PRO A 6 -6.23 8.27 17.69
N ARG A 7 -5.40 8.06 18.72
CA ARG A 7 -4.17 8.84 18.94
C ARG A 7 -3.11 8.68 17.85
N TRP A 8 -3.23 7.62 17.03
CA TRP A 8 -2.31 7.30 15.96
C TRP A 8 -2.57 8.09 14.67
N VAL A 9 -3.65 8.87 14.59
CA VAL A 9 -3.91 9.78 13.48
C VAL A 9 -4.23 11.18 14.00
N THR A 10 -3.57 12.17 13.43
CA THR A 10 -3.75 13.58 13.78
C THR A 10 -3.97 14.40 12.53
N VAL A 11 -4.72 15.51 12.65
CA VAL A 11 -5.05 16.38 11.51
C VAL A 11 -4.76 17.84 11.85
N SER A 12 -4.25 18.58 10.86
CA SER A 12 -3.97 20.02 11.00
C SER A 12 -4.17 20.75 9.67
N PRO A 13 -4.89 21.89 9.64
CA PRO A 13 -5.63 22.48 10.75
C PRO A 13 -6.92 21.70 11.05
N THR A 14 -7.43 21.78 12.29
CA THR A 14 -8.72 21.16 12.67
C THR A 14 -9.93 22.00 12.28
N ALA A 15 -9.71 23.22 11.78
CA ALA A 15 -10.72 24.15 11.32
C ALA A 15 -10.12 25.11 10.29
N ALA A 16 -10.90 25.49 9.27
CA ALA A 16 -10.49 26.46 8.28
C ALA A 16 -11.70 27.27 7.77
N THR A 17 -11.44 28.48 7.29
CA THR A 17 -12.41 29.28 6.52
C THR A 17 -11.92 29.33 5.09
N ILE A 18 -12.75 28.87 4.16
CA ILE A 18 -12.39 28.75 2.74
C ILE A 18 -13.22 29.77 1.96
N ALA A 19 -12.56 30.62 1.18
CA ALA A 19 -13.24 31.57 0.31
C ALA A 19 -13.82 30.86 -0.93
N PRO A 20 -14.83 31.43 -1.59
CA PRO A 20 -15.34 30.88 -2.85
C PRO A 20 -14.22 30.66 -3.86
N HIS A 21 -14.25 29.52 -4.56
CA HIS A 21 -13.25 29.13 -5.57
C HIS A 21 -11.81 28.99 -5.06
N THR A 22 -11.62 28.82 -3.76
CA THR A 22 -10.30 28.51 -3.16
C THR A 22 -10.28 27.12 -2.54
N ALA A 23 -9.10 26.63 -2.24
CA ALA A 23 -8.87 25.39 -1.50
C ALA A 23 -7.90 25.64 -0.34
N THR A 24 -7.95 24.75 0.65
CA THR A 24 -6.98 24.67 1.73
C THR A 24 -6.51 23.23 1.86
N THR A 25 -5.26 23.04 2.27
CA THR A 25 -4.69 21.71 2.55
C THR A 25 -4.90 21.38 4.02
N VAL A 26 -5.31 20.14 4.27
CA VAL A 26 -5.36 19.56 5.62
C VAL A 26 -4.34 18.43 5.66
N ASP A 27 -3.33 18.58 6.50
CA ASP A 27 -2.32 17.56 6.72
C ASP A 27 -2.86 16.49 7.66
N VAL A 28 -2.66 15.23 7.28
CA VAL A 28 -2.98 14.05 8.10
C VAL A 28 -1.67 13.35 8.43
N ALA A 29 -1.36 13.24 9.71
CA ALA A 29 -0.15 12.58 10.19
C ALA A 29 -0.49 11.30 10.95
N PHE A 30 0.26 10.25 10.64
CA PHE A 30 0.10 8.91 11.20
C PHE A 30 1.28 8.57 12.12
N ASP A 31 1.00 7.97 13.28
CA ASP A 31 2.00 7.44 14.22
C ASP A 31 1.69 5.97 14.53
N ALA A 32 2.45 5.07 13.89
CA ALA A 32 2.32 3.63 14.06
C ALA A 32 3.19 3.08 15.22
N THR A 33 3.97 3.91 15.93
CA THR A 33 5.02 3.47 16.87
C THR A 33 4.52 2.58 18.00
N ALA A 34 3.29 2.81 18.46
CA ALA A 34 2.66 2.07 19.56
C ALA A 34 1.44 1.25 19.10
N LEU A 35 1.31 1.00 17.80
CA LEU A 35 0.24 0.20 17.26
C LEU A 35 0.64 -1.27 17.16
N ASP A 36 -0.30 -2.14 17.50
CA ASP A 36 -0.19 -3.57 17.23
C ASP A 36 -0.21 -3.81 15.71
N VAL A 37 0.45 -4.88 15.28
CA VAL A 37 0.42 -5.35 13.88
C VAL A 37 -1.01 -5.64 13.47
N GLY A 38 -1.42 -5.11 12.31
CA GLY A 38 -2.82 -5.19 11.90
C GLY A 38 -3.31 -4.00 11.08
N GLY A 39 -4.58 -4.08 10.68
CA GLY A 39 -5.32 -2.95 10.15
C GLY A 39 -5.88 -2.08 11.28
N HIS A 40 -5.82 -0.76 11.09
CA HIS A 40 -6.37 0.23 11.99
C HIS A 40 -7.25 1.20 11.19
N ASP A 41 -8.53 1.19 11.48
CA ASP A 41 -9.52 2.01 10.79
C ASP A 41 -9.87 3.25 11.61
N ALA A 42 -10.04 4.37 10.92
CA ALA A 42 -10.57 5.61 11.47
C ALA A 42 -11.42 6.34 10.42
N GLU A 43 -12.17 7.34 10.87
CA GLU A 43 -12.93 8.24 9.99
C GLU A 43 -12.50 9.68 10.25
N LEU A 44 -12.11 10.38 9.19
CA LEU A 44 -11.99 11.83 9.21
C LEU A 44 -13.33 12.44 8.80
N VAL A 45 -14.02 13.02 9.78
CA VAL A 45 -15.29 13.71 9.57
C VAL A 45 -15.05 15.20 9.39
N VAL A 46 -15.28 15.68 8.17
CA VAL A 46 -15.24 17.11 7.83
C VAL A 46 -16.66 17.67 7.92
N LEU A 47 -16.84 18.68 8.78
CA LEU A 47 -18.11 19.39 8.91
C LEU A 47 -18.00 20.76 8.27
N SER A 48 -19.02 21.15 7.51
CA SER A 48 -19.08 22.41 6.78
C SER A 48 -20.38 23.16 7.08
N ASN A 49 -20.42 24.43 6.71
CA ASN A 49 -21.63 25.25 6.72
C ASN A 49 -22.36 25.26 5.36
N ASP A 50 -22.03 24.34 4.45
CA ASP A 50 -22.77 24.16 3.21
C ASP A 50 -24.16 23.58 3.52
N PRO A 51 -25.27 24.25 3.13
CA PRO A 51 -26.62 23.77 3.45
C PRO A 51 -27.02 22.51 2.68
N VAL A 52 -26.31 22.15 1.61
CA VAL A 52 -26.55 20.94 0.80
C VAL A 52 -25.67 19.80 1.29
N GLU A 53 -24.36 20.05 1.48
CA GLU A 53 -23.38 19.03 1.88
C GLU A 53 -22.58 19.47 3.12
N SER A 54 -23.24 19.40 4.28
CA SER A 54 -22.67 19.85 5.57
C SER A 54 -21.69 18.85 6.21
N MET A 55 -21.55 17.63 5.66
CA MET A 55 -20.72 16.57 6.22
C MET A 55 -20.11 15.69 5.13
N LEU A 56 -18.79 15.56 5.18
CA LEU A 56 -18.01 14.62 4.38
C LEU A 56 -17.28 13.66 5.32
N VAL A 57 -17.40 12.36 5.09
CA VAL A 57 -16.69 11.32 5.85
C VAL A 57 -15.62 10.72 4.94
N VAL A 58 -14.36 10.84 5.36
CA VAL A 58 -13.21 10.27 4.65
C VAL A 58 -12.71 9.06 5.45
N PRO A 59 -12.81 7.84 4.92
CA PRO A 59 -12.28 6.66 5.59
C PRO A 59 -10.75 6.68 5.60
N ILE A 60 -10.17 6.22 6.71
CA ILE A 60 -8.73 6.09 6.92
C ILE A 60 -8.42 4.64 7.25
N ASP A 61 -7.58 4.00 6.43
CA ASP A 61 -7.11 2.61 6.62
C ASP A 61 -5.57 2.58 6.70
N LEU A 62 -5.06 2.36 7.92
CA LEU A 62 -3.63 2.20 8.20
C LEU A 62 -3.31 0.71 8.39
N GLN A 63 -2.33 0.20 7.62
CA GLN A 63 -1.82 -1.17 7.79
C GLN A 63 -0.45 -1.11 8.45
N VAL A 64 -0.33 -1.74 9.61
CA VAL A 64 0.92 -1.85 10.37
C VAL A 64 1.52 -3.23 10.13
N ALA A 65 2.76 -3.25 9.69
CA ALA A 65 3.55 -4.44 9.41
C ALA A 65 4.82 -4.46 10.26
N ASP A 66 5.20 -5.65 10.69
CA ASP A 66 6.40 -5.91 11.50
C ASP A 66 7.50 -6.65 10.73
N VAL A 67 7.21 -7.09 9.51
CA VAL A 67 8.17 -7.69 8.60
C VAL A 67 8.41 -6.75 7.43
N ALA A 68 9.56 -6.08 7.43
CA ALA A 68 10.02 -5.27 6.32
C ALA A 68 10.66 -6.17 5.26
N ALA A 69 9.94 -6.43 4.18
CA ALA A 69 10.40 -7.25 3.07
C ALA A 69 11.11 -6.39 2.01
N VAL A 70 12.07 -6.98 1.30
CA VAL A 70 12.63 -6.40 0.09
C VAL A 70 11.78 -6.89 -1.08
N ILE A 71 11.45 -5.98 -1.99
CA ILE A 71 10.77 -6.35 -3.23
C ILE A 71 11.43 -5.67 -4.43
N ASP A 72 11.45 -6.38 -5.55
CA ASP A 72 11.73 -5.83 -6.87
C ASP A 72 10.54 -6.12 -7.81
N VAL A 73 10.25 -5.20 -8.73
CA VAL A 73 9.09 -5.29 -9.62
C VAL A 73 9.54 -5.18 -11.07
N ASP A 74 9.20 -6.19 -11.88
CA ASP A 74 9.50 -6.24 -13.30
C ASP A 74 8.19 -6.31 -14.12
N PRO A 75 8.01 -5.43 -15.14
CA PRO A 75 9.00 -4.51 -15.68
C PRO A 75 9.21 -3.25 -14.83
N ASN A 76 10.46 -2.78 -14.80
CA ASN A 76 10.84 -1.47 -14.24
C ASN A 76 10.15 -0.28 -14.94
N THR A 77 9.58 -0.50 -16.13
CA THR A 77 8.72 0.47 -16.82
C THR A 77 7.41 -0.19 -17.22
N LEU A 78 6.31 0.26 -16.62
CA LEU A 78 4.97 -0.22 -16.92
C LEU A 78 4.25 0.78 -17.84
N ASN A 79 3.81 0.30 -19.00
CA ASN A 79 2.94 1.09 -19.88
C ASN A 79 1.48 0.72 -19.62
N LEU A 80 0.65 1.68 -19.20
CA LEU A 80 -0.75 1.44 -18.84
C LEU A 80 -1.68 1.28 -20.06
N ASP A 81 -1.28 1.74 -21.25
CA ASP A 81 -2.03 1.54 -22.50
C ASP A 81 -1.72 0.17 -23.14
N ARG A 82 -0.57 -0.40 -22.78
CA ARG A 82 -0.14 -1.76 -23.14
C ARG A 82 -0.47 -2.69 -21.98
N ARG A 83 -1.66 -3.25 -22.01
CA ARG A 83 -2.12 -4.29 -21.09
C ARG A 83 -1.28 -5.56 -21.29
N ALA A 84 -0.17 -5.68 -20.59
CA ALA A 84 0.49 -6.97 -20.40
C ALA A 84 -0.36 -7.80 -19.45
N ASN A 85 -0.32 -9.12 -19.60
CA ASN A 85 -1.11 -9.99 -18.73
C ASN A 85 -0.56 -10.02 -17.29
N TRP A 86 0.74 -9.73 -17.11
CA TRP A 86 1.41 -9.97 -15.84
C TRP A 86 2.44 -8.88 -15.52
N VAL A 87 2.47 -8.51 -14.25
CA VAL A 87 3.58 -7.84 -13.57
C VAL A 87 4.23 -8.86 -12.64
N THR A 88 5.55 -8.98 -12.71
CA THR A 88 6.33 -9.89 -11.84
C THR A 88 6.83 -9.11 -10.64
N ALA A 89 6.78 -9.71 -9.46
CA ALA A 89 7.50 -9.18 -8.31
C ALA A 89 8.34 -10.28 -7.68
N TYR A 90 9.53 -9.92 -7.22
CA TYR A 90 10.45 -10.76 -6.47
C TYR A 90 10.35 -10.32 -5.02
N LEU A 91 10.04 -11.24 -4.11
CA LEU A 91 9.87 -10.98 -2.68
C LEU A 91 10.96 -11.69 -1.90
N GLU A 92 11.73 -10.94 -1.13
CA GLU A 92 12.73 -11.46 -0.21
C GLU A 92 12.38 -11.04 1.22
N LEU A 93 12.55 -11.96 2.17
CA LEU A 93 12.33 -11.69 3.60
C LEU A 93 13.68 -11.52 4.31
N PRO A 94 13.78 -10.60 5.28
CA PRO A 94 15.00 -10.43 6.06
C PRO A 94 15.32 -11.72 6.81
N ALA A 95 16.58 -12.18 6.77
CA ALA A 95 17.01 -13.37 7.50
C ALA A 95 16.68 -13.25 9.00
N PRO A 96 16.12 -14.29 9.64
CA PRO A 96 15.95 -15.66 9.17
C PRO A 96 14.55 -15.97 8.58
N GLY A 97 13.94 -15.03 7.86
CA GLY A 97 12.58 -15.16 7.31
C GLY A 97 12.36 -16.42 6.48
N ASP A 98 11.15 -16.98 6.58
CA ASP A 98 10.73 -18.19 5.85
C ASP A 98 9.68 -17.85 4.80
N LEU A 99 10.09 -17.86 3.52
CA LEU A 99 9.18 -17.66 2.39
C LEU A 99 8.11 -18.75 2.28
N GLY A 100 8.37 -19.97 2.76
CA GLY A 100 7.39 -21.06 2.77
C GLY A 100 6.21 -20.80 3.70
N GLY A 101 6.36 -19.89 4.67
CA GLY A 101 5.30 -19.46 5.57
C GLY A 101 4.37 -18.39 4.99
N VAL A 102 4.76 -17.70 3.91
CA VAL A 102 3.97 -16.60 3.35
C VAL A 102 2.60 -17.09 2.89
N VAL A 103 1.54 -16.43 3.36
CA VAL A 103 0.18 -16.80 3.02
C VAL A 103 -0.19 -16.21 1.66
N MET A 104 0.05 -16.97 0.60
CA MET A 104 -0.10 -16.54 -0.81
C MET A 104 -1.40 -15.79 -1.12
N SER A 105 -2.54 -16.26 -0.60
CA SER A 105 -3.85 -15.66 -0.87
C SER A 105 -4.00 -14.23 -0.33
N THR A 106 -3.13 -13.81 0.59
CA THR A 106 -3.12 -12.48 1.21
C THR A 106 -2.20 -11.49 0.48
N LEU A 107 -1.33 -11.97 -0.41
CA LEU A 107 -0.38 -11.12 -1.11
C LEU A 107 -1.10 -10.19 -2.10
N ARG A 108 -0.85 -8.90 -1.96
CA ARG A 108 -1.40 -7.85 -2.81
C ARG A 108 -0.32 -6.86 -3.21
N LEU A 109 -0.33 -6.43 -4.47
CA LEU A 109 0.34 -5.19 -4.91
C LEU A 109 -0.65 -4.03 -4.85
N ASN A 110 -0.23 -2.92 -4.24
CA ASN A 110 -1.02 -1.71 -4.00
C ASN A 110 -2.40 -1.99 -3.39
N ARG A 111 -2.49 -3.02 -2.53
CA ARG A 111 -3.75 -3.53 -1.93
C ARG A 111 -4.84 -3.91 -2.96
N ALA A 112 -4.52 -3.97 -4.26
CA ALA A 112 -5.50 -4.13 -5.33
C ALA A 112 -5.26 -5.42 -6.12
N SER A 113 -4.10 -5.57 -6.75
CA SER A 113 -3.82 -6.76 -7.57
C SER A 113 -3.40 -7.93 -6.68
N SER A 114 -4.02 -9.08 -6.88
CA SER A 114 -3.74 -10.31 -6.12
C SER A 114 -2.63 -11.12 -6.76
N ALA A 115 -1.78 -11.73 -5.94
CA ALA A 115 -0.81 -12.69 -6.44
C ALA A 115 -1.54 -13.91 -7.02
N ASP A 116 -1.10 -14.39 -8.19
CA ASP A 116 -1.58 -15.64 -8.77
C ASP A 116 -1.12 -16.81 -7.89
N PRO A 117 -2.05 -17.61 -7.31
CA PRO A 117 -1.69 -18.68 -6.39
C PRO A 117 -1.02 -19.87 -7.08
N THR A 118 -1.04 -19.94 -8.41
CA THR A 118 -0.48 -21.04 -9.22
C THR A 118 0.83 -20.69 -9.90
N GLN A 119 1.15 -19.40 -10.04
CA GLN A 119 2.37 -18.92 -10.67
C GLN A 119 3.32 -18.29 -9.64
N HIS A 120 4.00 -19.15 -8.89
CA HIS A 120 5.07 -18.75 -7.98
C HIS A 120 6.22 -19.77 -7.97
N SER A 121 7.42 -19.29 -7.66
CA SER A 121 8.61 -20.11 -7.45
C SER A 121 9.50 -19.48 -6.39
N ILE A 122 10.30 -20.31 -5.70
CA ILE A 122 11.31 -19.86 -4.75
C ILE A 122 12.68 -20.16 -5.34
N GLY A 123 13.57 -19.17 -5.36
CA GLY A 123 14.93 -19.25 -5.90
C GLY A 123 15.74 -18.03 -5.45
N ASP A 124 17.06 -18.08 -5.60
CA ASP A 124 17.95 -16.93 -5.33
C ASP A 124 18.12 -16.17 -6.65
N GLU A 125 17.26 -15.19 -6.89
CA GLU A 125 17.15 -14.51 -8.19
C GLU A 125 18.26 -13.46 -8.36
N ASP A 126 18.68 -12.81 -7.27
CA ASP A 126 19.72 -11.78 -7.28
C ASP A 126 21.13 -12.32 -6.94
N HIS A 127 21.22 -13.60 -6.59
CA HIS A 127 22.46 -14.34 -6.31
C HIS A 127 23.21 -13.85 -5.05
N ASP A 128 22.49 -13.35 -4.05
CA ASP A 128 23.04 -12.90 -2.78
C ASP A 128 23.09 -14.01 -1.70
N GLY A 129 22.45 -15.15 -1.98
CA GLY A 129 22.37 -16.32 -1.09
C GLY A 129 21.17 -16.31 -0.14
N VAL A 130 20.32 -15.30 -0.20
CA VAL A 130 18.96 -15.27 0.36
C VAL A 130 17.99 -15.73 -0.73
N ALA A 131 16.89 -16.37 -0.33
CA ALA A 131 15.90 -16.81 -1.31
C ALA A 131 14.88 -15.69 -1.56
N ASP A 132 14.53 -15.53 -2.83
CA ASP A 132 13.42 -14.75 -3.35
C ASP A 132 12.23 -15.64 -3.69
N MET A 133 11.06 -15.05 -3.65
CA MET A 133 9.83 -15.61 -4.17
C MET A 133 9.35 -14.80 -5.36
N THR A 134 9.38 -15.44 -6.53
CA THR A 134 8.86 -14.87 -7.77
C THR A 134 7.35 -15.00 -7.78
N LEU A 135 6.64 -13.89 -7.97
CA LEU A 135 5.19 -13.77 -7.92
C LEU A 135 4.66 -13.09 -9.19
N LYS A 136 3.47 -13.48 -9.63
CA LYS A 136 2.77 -12.87 -10.77
C LYS A 136 1.51 -12.16 -10.32
N PHE A 137 1.30 -10.94 -10.82
CA PHE A 137 0.16 -10.09 -10.53
C PHE A 137 -0.50 -9.62 -11.83
N ASP A 138 -1.83 -9.55 -11.84
CA ASP A 138 -2.56 -9.03 -13.00
C ASP A 138 -2.37 -7.51 -13.12
N GLN A 139 -1.98 -7.04 -14.30
CA GLN A 139 -1.81 -5.60 -14.56
C GLN A 139 -3.15 -4.85 -14.50
N ASP A 140 -4.27 -5.48 -14.88
CA ASP A 140 -5.59 -4.83 -14.89
C ASP A 140 -6.04 -4.49 -13.47
N GLY A 141 -5.69 -5.33 -12.49
CA GLY A 141 -5.93 -5.04 -11.08
C GLY A 141 -5.02 -3.93 -10.52
N LEU A 142 -3.81 -3.78 -11.07
CA LEU A 142 -2.83 -2.81 -10.59
C LEU A 142 -3.00 -1.42 -11.22
N ALA A 143 -3.31 -1.36 -12.51
CA ALA A 143 -3.38 -0.13 -13.31
C ALA A 143 -4.25 0.99 -12.72
N PRO A 144 -5.41 0.72 -12.07
CA PRO A 144 -6.22 1.76 -11.45
C PRO A 144 -5.55 2.44 -10.24
N THR A 145 -4.52 1.83 -9.66
CA THR A 145 -3.80 2.35 -8.48
C THR A 145 -2.56 3.17 -8.83
N LEU A 146 -2.21 3.25 -10.11
CA LEU A 146 -0.98 3.86 -10.59
C LEU A 146 -1.25 5.14 -11.35
N GLU A 147 -0.42 6.14 -11.10
CA GLU A 147 -0.34 7.38 -11.86
C GLU A 147 0.92 7.39 -12.72
N GLU A 148 0.94 8.20 -13.79
CA GLU A 148 2.12 8.34 -14.66
C GLU A 148 3.27 9.04 -13.92
N GLY A 149 4.50 8.55 -14.08
CA GLY A 149 5.66 9.14 -13.42
C GLY A 149 6.94 8.29 -13.51
N ASP A 150 8.08 8.90 -13.22
CA ASP A 150 9.39 8.22 -13.29
C ASP A 150 9.79 7.48 -12.00
N GLN A 151 9.09 7.74 -10.89
CA GLN A 151 9.38 7.21 -9.55
C GLN A 151 8.04 6.91 -8.84
N VAL A 152 7.28 5.95 -9.38
CA VAL A 152 5.99 5.56 -8.83
C VAL A 152 6.19 4.41 -7.85
N ALA A 153 5.86 4.65 -6.59
CA ALA A 153 5.96 3.63 -5.55
C ALA A 153 4.92 2.53 -5.76
N VAL A 154 5.37 1.30 -5.58
CA VAL A 154 4.53 0.10 -5.53
C VAL A 154 4.77 -0.56 -4.18
N VAL A 155 3.69 -0.94 -3.51
CA VAL A 155 3.73 -1.54 -2.19
C VAL A 155 3.20 -2.97 -2.25
N MET A 156 3.98 -3.93 -1.79
CA MET A 156 3.51 -5.28 -1.54
C MET A 156 3.10 -5.42 -0.07
N THR A 157 1.93 -6.01 0.16
CA THR A 157 1.46 -6.38 1.49
C THR A 157 1.08 -7.84 1.53
N GLY A 158 1.25 -8.49 2.68
CA GLY A 158 0.82 -9.88 2.89
C GLY A 158 0.90 -10.27 4.36
N GLU A 159 0.53 -11.53 4.63
CA GLU A 159 0.53 -12.10 5.97
C GLU A 159 1.48 -13.31 6.07
N LEU A 160 2.00 -13.50 7.27
CA LEU A 160 2.82 -14.64 7.69
C LEU A 160 2.15 -15.31 8.91
N PRO A 161 2.51 -16.55 9.26
CA PRO A 161 1.94 -17.25 10.40
C PRO A 161 2.22 -16.48 11.69
N GLY A 162 1.34 -16.59 12.70
CA GLY A 162 1.55 -15.91 13.98
C GLY A 162 1.13 -14.44 14.01
N ASN A 163 0.25 -14.00 13.10
CA ASN A 163 -0.24 -12.62 13.00
C ASN A 163 0.84 -11.60 12.59
N HIS A 164 1.89 -12.07 11.92
CA HIS A 164 2.89 -11.21 11.31
C HIS A 164 2.38 -10.66 9.97
N ARG A 165 2.71 -9.41 9.67
CA ARG A 165 2.38 -8.77 8.39
C ARG A 165 3.65 -8.32 7.72
N LEU A 166 3.75 -8.57 6.41
CA LEU A 166 4.84 -8.09 5.59
C LEU A 166 4.43 -6.84 4.82
N LEU A 167 5.39 -5.95 4.67
CA LEU A 167 5.33 -4.80 3.79
C LEU A 167 6.66 -4.66 3.06
N GLY A 168 6.61 -4.56 1.74
CA GLY A 168 7.75 -4.24 0.89
C GLY A 168 7.41 -3.09 -0.04
N THR A 169 8.41 -2.29 -0.41
CA THR A 169 8.24 -1.16 -1.34
C THR A 169 9.26 -1.25 -2.47
N SER A 170 8.80 -1.03 -3.70
CA SER A 170 9.64 -0.86 -4.88
C SER A 170 9.20 0.41 -5.63
N THR A 171 10.01 0.87 -6.58
CA THR A 171 9.69 2.02 -7.44
C THR A 171 9.83 1.63 -8.89
N ILE A 172 8.81 1.93 -9.68
CA ILE A 172 8.81 1.71 -11.14
C ILE A 172 8.56 3.03 -11.87
N ARG A 173 8.86 3.03 -13.16
CA ARG A 173 8.39 4.06 -14.09
C ARG A 173 7.04 3.66 -14.67
N VAL A 174 6.09 4.59 -14.72
CA VAL A 174 4.76 4.37 -15.31
C VAL A 174 4.55 5.36 -16.46
N ILE A 175 4.15 4.85 -17.61
CA ILE A 175 3.87 5.62 -18.83
C ILE A 175 2.49 5.25 -19.40
N ARG A 176 1.99 6.06 -20.33
CA ARG A 176 0.83 5.75 -21.18
C ARG A 176 1.28 5.68 -22.64
#